data_AF-A0A7R9VFB5-F1
#
_entry.id   AF-A0A7R9VFB5-F1
#
_cell.length_a   1.000
_cell.length_b   1.000
_cell.length_c   1.000
_cell.angle_alpha   90.00
_cell.angle_beta   90.00
_cell.angle_gamma   90.00
#
_symmetry.space_group_name_H-M   'P 1'
#
loop_
_entity.id
_entity.type
_entity.pdbx_description
1 polymer ?
#
loop_
_entity_poly.entity_id
_entity_poly.type
_entity_poly.pdbx_seq_one_letter_code
_entity_poly.pdbx_strand_id
1 'polypeptide(L)'
;REESVVQQAVKWCSIEPVLPILVSFFVNMAVVAISSESVYGSPGAEDVGLTDFCGYFRGLRGGCVLWGIALLAAGQSSAITTTFTGQYVMDGFLNIRLPVSARAILTRLIAIAPCVVVSAAFPDDLNKMVNIVNSSLSF
;
A
#
# COMPACT_ATOMS: atom_id res chain seq x y z
N ARG A 1 -15.59 8.65 37.46
CA ARG A 1 -16.24 7.51 36.76
C ARG A 1 -15.82 7.40 35.29
N GLU A 2 -15.41 8.50 34.63
CA GLU A 2 -14.91 8.45 33.25
C GLU A 2 -13.47 7.95 33.12
N GLU A 3 -12.63 8.19 34.12
CA GLU A 3 -11.20 7.85 34.08
C GLU A 3 -10.92 6.34 33.86
N SER A 4 -11.73 5.45 34.46
CA SER A 4 -11.61 4.00 34.26
C SER A 4 -11.99 3.57 32.84
N VAL A 5 -12.96 4.24 32.22
CA VAL A 5 -13.40 3.95 30.85
C VAL A 5 -12.34 4.43 29.85
N VAL A 6 -11.75 5.60 30.09
CA VAL A 6 -10.65 6.13 29.27
C VAL A 6 -9.42 5.23 29.34
N GLN A 7 -9.01 4.80 30.54
CA GLN A 7 -7.89 3.86 30.70
C GLN A 7 -8.13 2.52 29.99
N GLN A 8 -9.35 2.00 30.07
CA GLN A 8 -9.73 0.78 29.38
C GLN A 8 -9.70 0.98 27.85
N ALA A 9 -10.24 2.09 27.34
CA ALA A 9 -10.20 2.42 25.92
C ALA A 9 -8.77 2.54 25.37
N VAL A 10 -7.87 3.22 26.10
CA VAL A 10 -6.45 3.35 25.73
C VAL A 10 -5.76 2.00 25.68
N LYS A 11 -6.06 1.10 26.65
CA LYS A 11 -5.49 -0.24 26.67
C LYS A 11 -5.92 -1.07 25.46
N TRP A 12 -7.21 -1.05 25.11
CA TRP A 12 -7.70 -1.80 23.95
C TRP A 12 -7.22 -1.20 22.63
N CYS A 13 -7.26 0.13 22.49
CA CYS A 13 -6.76 0.83 21.31
C CYS A 13 -5.26 0.59 21.07
N SER A 14 -4.47 0.44 22.13
CA SER A 14 -3.05 0.08 22.03
C SER A 14 -2.82 -1.38 21.59
N ILE A 15 -3.72 -2.31 21.93
CA ILE A 15 -3.57 -3.75 21.65
C ILE A 15 -4.16 -4.12 20.28
N GLU A 16 -5.24 -3.47 19.86
CA GLU A 16 -5.94 -3.71 18.60
C GLU A 16 -5.03 -3.75 17.35
N PRO A 17 -4.07 -2.83 17.15
CA PRO A 17 -3.21 -2.84 15.96
C PRO A 17 -2.14 -3.94 15.99
N VAL A 18 -1.89 -4.60 17.13
CA VAL A 18 -0.81 -5.60 17.26
C VAL A 18 -1.03 -6.77 16.30
N LEU A 19 -2.26 -7.28 16.22
CA LEU A 19 -2.57 -8.43 15.36
C LEU A 19 -2.43 -8.10 13.85
N PRO A 20 -3.03 -7.01 13.32
CA PRO A 20 -2.81 -6.61 11.93
C PRO A 20 -1.34 -6.38 11.56
N ILE A 21 -0.57 -5.74 12.46
CA ILE A 21 0.86 -5.49 12.23
C ILE A 21 1.63 -6.82 12.17
N LEU A 22 1.37 -7.76 13.08
CA LEU A 22 1.99 -9.08 13.06
C LEU A 22 1.66 -9.85 11.77
N VAL A 23 0.40 -9.84 11.33
CA VAL A 23 0.00 -10.47 10.07
C VAL A 23 0.71 -9.82 8.89
N SER A 24 0.74 -8.48 8.83
CA SER A 24 1.43 -7.74 7.77
C SER A 24 2.93 -8.06 7.73
N PHE A 25 3.57 -8.22 8.88
CA PHE A 25 4.97 -8.61 8.98
C PHE A 25 5.24 -9.97 8.33
N PHE A 26 4.44 -11.00 8.63
CA PHE A 26 4.60 -12.33 8.02
C PHE A 26 4.33 -12.32 6.51
N VAL A 27 3.33 -11.55 6.06
CA VAL A 27 3.06 -11.39 4.62
C VAL A 27 4.25 -10.74 3.91
N ASN A 28 4.77 -9.63 4.44
CA ASN A 28 5.94 -8.94 3.86
C ASN A 28 7.18 -9.85 3.87
N MET A 29 7.39 -10.61 4.95
CA MET A 29 8.48 -11.60 5.02
C MET A 29 8.35 -12.67 3.92
N ALA A 30 7.15 -13.20 3.70
CA ALA A 30 6.92 -14.20 2.65
C ALA A 30 7.18 -13.64 1.24
N VAL A 31 6.74 -12.40 0.98
CA VAL A 31 6.97 -11.69 -0.29
C VAL A 31 8.48 -11.51 -0.55
N VAL A 32 9.22 -11.06 0.47
CA VAL A 32 10.68 -10.91 0.37
C VAL A 32 11.39 -12.25 0.18
N ALA A 33 10.99 -13.30 0.90
CA ALA A 33 11.59 -14.63 0.76
C ALA A 33 11.44 -15.18 -0.68
N ILE A 34 10.24 -15.10 -1.25
CA ILE A 34 9.97 -15.55 -2.63
C ILE A 34 10.79 -14.73 -3.64
N SER A 35 10.87 -13.41 -3.45
CA SER A 35 11.66 -12.52 -4.31
C SER A 35 13.14 -12.82 -4.22
N SER A 36 13.63 -13.15 -3.02
CA SER A 36 15.04 -13.46 -2.82
C SER A 36 15.44 -14.73 -3.58
N GLU A 37 14.60 -15.77 -3.57
CA GLU A 37 14.87 -16.99 -4.33
C GLU A 37 14.96 -16.75 -5.84
N SER A 38 14.09 -15.89 -6.39
CA SER A 38 14.05 -15.65 -7.84
C SER A 38 15.09 -14.66 -8.35
N VAL A 39 15.63 -13.79 -7.48
CA VAL A 39 16.49 -12.65 -7.87
C VAL A 39 17.93 -12.82 -7.40
N TYR A 40 18.18 -13.60 -6.35
CA TYR A 40 19.49 -13.71 -5.72
C TYR A 40 20.56 -14.21 -6.71
N GLY A 41 21.62 -13.41 -6.88
CA GLY A 41 22.74 -13.72 -7.77
C GLY A 41 22.55 -13.37 -9.25
N SER A 42 21.40 -12.79 -9.64
CA SER A 42 21.18 -12.32 -11.02
C SER A 42 21.73 -10.90 -11.25
N PRO A 43 22.33 -10.60 -12.41
CA PRO A 43 22.54 -9.21 -12.83
C PRO A 43 21.16 -8.53 -13.02
N GLY A 44 21.00 -7.29 -12.53
CA GLY A 44 19.75 -6.52 -12.64
C GLY A 44 18.78 -6.65 -11.46
N ALA A 45 19.22 -7.15 -10.30
CA ALA A 45 18.39 -7.28 -9.08
C ALA A 45 17.78 -5.95 -8.57
N GLU A 46 18.40 -4.82 -8.90
CA GLU A 46 17.96 -3.48 -8.47
C GLU A 46 16.69 -2.99 -9.18
N ASP A 47 16.41 -3.55 -10.37
CA ASP A 47 15.29 -3.14 -11.23
C ASP A 47 14.03 -4.00 -11.03
N VAL A 48 14.13 -5.03 -10.19
CA VAL A 48 13.01 -5.91 -9.89
C VAL A 48 11.89 -5.14 -9.20
N GLY A 49 10.67 -5.32 -9.70
CA GLY A 49 9.51 -4.66 -9.12
C GLY A 49 8.23 -5.46 -9.17
N LEU A 50 7.13 -4.75 -8.94
CA LEU A 50 5.80 -5.31 -8.68
C LEU A 50 5.28 -6.18 -9.84
N THR A 51 5.68 -5.87 -11.07
CA THR A 51 5.25 -6.56 -12.30
C THR A 51 5.90 -7.94 -12.45
N ASP A 52 7.10 -8.14 -11.90
CA ASP A 52 7.90 -9.36 -12.09
C ASP A 52 7.40 -10.52 -11.20
N PHE A 53 6.70 -10.20 -10.13
CA PHE A 53 6.12 -11.16 -9.19
C PHE A 53 5.17 -12.17 -9.85
N CYS A 54 4.48 -11.79 -10.93
CA CYS A 54 3.67 -12.72 -11.72
C CYS A 54 4.51 -13.93 -12.19
N GLY A 55 5.79 -13.70 -12.52
CA GLY A 55 6.76 -14.72 -12.93
C GLY A 55 7.39 -15.51 -11.78
N TYR A 56 7.29 -15.04 -10.53
CA TYR A 56 7.86 -15.73 -9.37
C TYR A 56 6.97 -16.86 -8.84
N PHE A 57 5.65 -16.78 -9.10
CA PHE A 57 4.71 -17.83 -8.73
C PHE A 57 4.59 -18.98 -9.76
N ARG A 58 5.62 -19.25 -10.58
CA ARG A 58 5.57 -20.26 -11.66
C ARG A 58 5.17 -21.68 -11.21
N GLY A 59 5.44 -22.04 -9.95
CA GLY A 59 5.03 -23.32 -9.36
C GLY A 59 3.55 -23.41 -8.97
N LEU A 60 2.82 -22.29 -8.92
CA LEU A 60 1.43 -22.23 -8.48
C LEU A 60 0.50 -22.02 -9.68
N ARG A 61 -0.38 -22.98 -9.97
CA ARG A 61 -1.44 -22.79 -10.98
C ARG A 61 -2.32 -21.61 -10.58
N GLY A 62 -2.29 -20.54 -11.38
CA GLY A 62 -3.04 -19.30 -11.13
C GLY A 62 -2.35 -18.30 -10.19
N GLY A 63 -1.07 -18.49 -9.84
CA GLY A 63 -0.35 -17.59 -8.94
C GLY A 63 -0.34 -16.12 -9.39
N CYS A 64 -0.23 -15.86 -10.69
CA CYS A 64 -0.31 -14.51 -11.24
C CYS A 64 -1.70 -13.87 -11.07
N VAL A 65 -2.78 -14.65 -11.18
CA VAL A 65 -4.15 -14.16 -10.94
C VAL A 65 -4.34 -13.86 -9.46
N LEU A 66 -3.82 -14.73 -8.58
CA LEU A 66 -3.87 -14.51 -7.14
C LEU A 66 -3.11 -13.24 -6.74
N TRP A 67 -1.93 -13.01 -7.31
CA TRP A 67 -1.14 -11.79 -7.12
C TRP A 67 -1.91 -10.55 -7.58
N GLY A 68 -2.51 -10.60 -8.77
CA GLY A 68 -3.35 -9.51 -9.29
C GLY A 68 -4.54 -9.18 -8.37
N ILE A 69 -5.23 -10.20 -7.85
CA ILE A 69 -6.33 -10.03 -6.89
C ILE A 69 -5.81 -9.41 -5.58
N ALA A 70 -4.66 -9.87 -5.08
CA ALA A 70 -4.04 -9.34 -3.87
C ALA A 70 -3.67 -7.86 -4.02
N LEU A 71 -3.09 -7.47 -5.16
CA LEU A 71 -2.78 -6.07 -5.48
C LEU A 71 -4.04 -5.21 -5.56
N LEU A 72 -5.10 -5.71 -6.19
CA LEU A 72 -6.39 -4.99 -6.26
C LEU A 72 -7.00 -4.82 -4.86
N ALA A 73 -6.98 -5.86 -4.04
CA ALA A 73 -7.50 -5.81 -2.67
C ALA A 73 -6.70 -4.82 -1.81
N ALA A 74 -5.37 -4.84 -1.90
CA ALA A 74 -4.49 -3.90 -1.21
C ALA A 74 -4.78 -2.44 -1.62
N GLY A 75 -4.95 -2.20 -2.93
CA GLY A 75 -5.28 -0.88 -3.46
C GLY A 75 -6.63 -0.33 -2.96
N GLN A 76 -7.66 -1.18 -2.86
CA GLN A 76 -8.96 -0.74 -2.32
C GLN A 76 -8.89 -0.44 -0.82
N SER A 77 -8.20 -1.29 -0.04
CA SER A 77 -8.04 -1.08 1.40
C SER A 77 -7.33 0.25 1.70
N SER A 78 -6.24 0.54 1.00
CA SER A 78 -5.50 1.80 1.14
C SER A 78 -6.37 3.02 0.79
N ALA A 79 -7.12 2.98 -0.32
CA ALA A 79 -7.96 4.10 -0.76
C ALA A 79 -9.04 4.49 0.28
N ILE A 80 -9.62 3.50 0.97
CA ILE A 80 -10.62 3.74 2.01
C ILE A 80 -9.97 4.42 3.22
N THR A 81 -8.88 3.86 3.73
CA THR A 81 -8.14 4.42 4.88
C THR A 81 -7.67 5.85 4.60
N THR A 82 -7.10 6.12 3.41
CA THR A 82 -6.66 7.46 3.02
C THR A 82 -7.82 8.47 2.98
N THR A 83 -9.03 8.05 2.59
CA THR A 83 -10.19 8.94 2.56
C THR A 83 -10.62 9.35 3.98
N PHE A 84 -10.60 8.41 4.93
CA PHE A 84 -10.93 8.69 6.33
C PHE A 84 -9.82 9.49 7.03
N THR A 85 -8.55 9.10 6.88
CA THR A 85 -7.42 9.87 7.43
C THR A 85 -7.37 11.29 6.87
N GLY A 86 -7.57 11.43 5.55
CA GLY A 86 -7.66 12.74 4.90
C GLY A 86 -8.83 13.58 5.43
N GLN A 87 -9.91 12.96 5.90
CA GLN A 87 -10.99 13.68 6.53
C GLN A 87 -10.59 14.33 7.85
N TYR A 88 -9.91 13.59 8.73
CA TYR A 88 -9.44 14.16 9.99
C TYR A 88 -8.45 15.31 9.76
N VAL A 89 -7.58 15.20 8.76
CA VAL A 89 -6.63 16.27 8.41
C VAL A 89 -7.35 17.49 7.82
N MET A 90 -8.30 17.29 6.89
CA MET A 90 -9.05 18.38 6.26
C MET A 90 -9.94 19.14 7.26
N ASP A 91 -10.63 18.42 8.14
CA ASP A 91 -11.50 19.04 9.15
C ASP A 91 -10.66 19.69 10.27
N GLY A 92 -9.51 19.10 10.64
CA GLY A 92 -8.64 19.60 11.70
C GLY A 92 -7.73 20.77 11.29
N PHE A 93 -7.01 20.64 10.17
CA PHE A 93 -5.98 21.61 9.77
C PHE A 93 -6.47 22.63 8.73
N LEU A 94 -7.30 22.21 7.78
CA LEU A 94 -7.72 23.04 6.64
C LEU A 94 -9.11 23.66 6.83
N ASN A 95 -9.91 23.13 7.77
CA ASN A 95 -11.31 23.49 8.01
C ASN A 95 -12.20 23.43 6.74
N ILE A 96 -11.89 22.49 5.83
CA ILE A 96 -12.60 22.30 4.56
C ILE A 96 -13.54 21.09 4.68
N ARG A 97 -14.85 21.34 4.58
CA ARG A 97 -15.88 20.30 4.64
C ARG A 97 -16.36 19.90 3.24
N LEU A 98 -15.84 18.77 2.75
CA LEU A 98 -16.27 18.15 1.49
C LEU A 98 -17.09 16.87 1.75
N PRO A 99 -18.10 16.55 0.92
CA PRO A 99 -18.80 15.28 1.03
C PRO A 99 -17.86 14.10 0.68
N VAL A 100 -18.09 12.94 1.30
CA VAL A 100 -17.21 11.75 1.22
C VAL A 100 -16.93 11.33 -0.24
N SER A 101 -17.95 11.33 -1.09
CA SER A 101 -17.81 10.96 -2.50
C SER A 101 -16.95 11.94 -3.30
N ALA A 102 -17.13 13.25 -3.10
CA ALA A 102 -16.33 14.26 -3.79
C ALA A 102 -14.87 14.21 -3.33
N ARG A 103 -14.65 14.00 -2.03
CA ARG A 103 -13.32 13.84 -1.44
C ARG A 103 -12.60 12.62 -2.01
N ALA A 104 -13.27 11.47 -2.07
CA ALA A 104 -12.71 10.23 -2.61
C ALA A 104 -12.38 10.33 -4.09
N ILE A 105 -13.20 11.03 -4.89
CA ILE A 105 -12.92 11.26 -6.32
C ILE A 105 -11.73 12.20 -6.47
N LEU A 106 -11.70 13.31 -5.73
CA LEU A 106 -10.62 14.30 -5.83
C LEU A 106 -9.26 13.69 -5.44
N THR A 107 -9.18 12.97 -4.31
CA THR A 107 -7.93 12.33 -3.88
C THR A 107 -7.49 11.24 -4.84
N ARG A 108 -8.44 10.48 -5.43
CA ARG A 108 -8.12 9.50 -6.48
C ARG A 108 -7.63 10.16 -7.76
N LEU A 109 -8.23 11.26 -8.21
CA LEU A 109 -7.78 11.96 -9.41
C LEU A 109 -6.37 12.52 -9.24
N ILE A 110 -6.10 13.16 -8.10
CA ILE A 110 -4.77 13.70 -7.78
C ILE A 110 -3.72 12.59 -7.70
N ALA A 111 -4.07 11.41 -7.16
CA ALA A 111 -3.17 10.28 -7.07
C ALA A 111 -2.98 9.55 -8.42
N ILE A 112 -4.04 9.36 -9.21
CA ILE A 112 -4.00 8.60 -10.46
C ILE A 112 -3.37 9.41 -11.60
N ALA A 113 -3.59 10.73 -11.65
CA ALA A 113 -3.07 11.58 -12.71
C ALA A 113 -1.54 11.44 -12.93
N PRO A 114 -0.67 11.61 -11.91
CA PRO A 114 0.78 11.44 -12.09
C PRO A 114 1.13 9.99 -12.44
N CYS A 115 0.46 9.00 -11.86
CA CYS A 115 0.69 7.59 -12.18
C CYS A 115 0.39 7.26 -13.65
N VAL A 116 -0.71 7.78 -14.20
CA VAL A 116 -1.09 7.57 -15.60
C VAL A 116 -0.11 8.28 -16.54
N VAL A 117 0.27 9.52 -16.22
CA VAL A 117 1.26 10.27 -17.01
C VAL A 117 2.59 9.52 -17.07
N VAL A 118 3.09 9.05 -15.93
CA VAL A 118 4.32 8.25 -15.85
C VAL A 118 4.18 6.95 -16.63
N SER A 119 3.09 6.21 -16.43
CA SER A 119 2.86 4.93 -17.12
C SER A 119 2.75 5.07 -18.63
N ALA A 120 2.24 6.20 -19.14
CA ALA A 120 2.12 6.45 -20.58
C ALA A 120 3.44 6.96 -21.20
N ALA A 121 4.22 7.73 -20.45
CA ALA A 121 5.48 8.31 -20.93
C ALA A 121 6.68 7.35 -20.82
N PHE A 122 6.71 6.49 -19.79
CA PHE A 122 7.83 5.60 -19.47
C PHE A 122 7.34 4.20 -19.11
N PRO A 123 6.85 3.40 -20.08
CA PRO A 123 6.33 2.06 -19.80
C PRO A 123 7.41 1.09 -19.29
N ASP A 124 8.65 1.22 -19.77
CA ASP A 124 9.74 0.28 -19.44
C ASP A 124 10.42 0.57 -18.08
N ASP A 125 10.29 1.80 -17.55
CA ASP A 125 10.93 2.23 -16.30
C ASP A 125 9.95 2.34 -15.11
N LEU A 126 8.75 1.78 -15.24
CA LEU A 126 7.70 1.89 -14.22
C LEU A 126 8.15 1.36 -12.84
N ASN A 127 8.83 0.21 -12.81
CA ASN A 127 9.34 -0.38 -11.57
C ASN A 127 10.38 0.54 -10.89
N LYS A 128 11.27 1.16 -11.67
CA LYS A 128 12.26 2.11 -11.15
C LYS A 128 11.58 3.32 -10.54
N MET A 129 10.57 3.89 -11.21
CA MET A 129 9.86 5.06 -10.69
C MET A 129 9.08 4.73 -9.40
N VAL A 130 8.44 3.56 -9.34
CA VAL A 130 7.76 3.09 -8.12
C VAL A 130 8.77 2.89 -6.98
N ASN A 131 9.93 2.30 -7.26
CA ASN A 131 10.99 2.11 -6.26
C ASN A 131 11.53 3.45 -5.75
N ILE A 132 11.70 4.47 -6.62
CA ILE A 132 12.10 5.82 -6.22
C ILE A 132 11.08 6.42 -5.23
N VAL A 133 9.79 6.37 -5.56
CA VAL A 133 8.73 6.90 -4.68
C VAL A 133 8.75 6.19 -3.32
N ASN A 134 8.84 4.85 -3.31
CA ASN A 134 8.92 4.08 -2.07
C ASN A 134 10.16 4.43 -1.24
N SER A 135 11.32 4.60 -1.89
CA SER A 135 12.55 5.01 -1.21
C SER A 135 12.46 6.43 -0.61
N SER A 136 11.75 7.35 -1.29
CA SER A 136 11.55 8.71 -0.80
C SER A 136 10.62 8.80 0.42
N LEU A 137 9.64 7.89 0.51
CA LEU A 137 8.72 7.78 1.65
C LEU A 137 9.36 7.13 2.88
N SER A 138 10.50 6.47 2.70
CA SER A 138 11.26 5.86 3.79
C SER A 138 12.11 6.85 4.60
N PHE A 139 12.14 8.13 4.19
CA PHE A 139 12.83 9.23 4.89
C PHE A 139 11.87 10.10 5.71
#